data_AF-A0A1F7X1I3-F1
#
_entry.id   AF-A0A1F7X1I3-F1
#
_cell.length_a   1.000
_cell.length_b   1.000
_cell.length_c   1.000
_cell.angle_alpha   90.00
_cell.angle_beta   90.00
_cell.angle_gamma   90.00
#
_symmetry.space_group_name_H-M   'P 1'
#
loop_
_entity.id
_entity.type
_entity.pdbx_description
1 polymer ?
#
loop_
_entity_poly.entity_id
_entity_poly.type
_entity_poly.pdbx_seq_one_letter_code
_entity_poly.pdbx_strand_id
1 'polypeptide(L)'
;MKSVNRNTEKIVDINDLVLQITARGTKPLLHDDIWKCYGFKKTPSHKNIFFRLFRKKCSLENCVISEVLTMGLIDVITGIKKSKESRVNKLLISLGVIDQFISMTKHMIAPDHLLESLLYTYESYLATDKRNLYSLIVYKAKNKLNKKDFAKFLAGTEKLLKLKPNGDFLVKSSKIREIVENSFKENKLNISMSKDEFEKYSSLVKEKILTI
;
A
#
# COMPACT_ATOMS: atom_id res chain seq x y z
N MET A 1 -13.65 11.61 -47.06
CA MET A 1 -14.29 11.76 -45.73
C MET A 1 -13.46 11.02 -44.70
N LYS A 2 -12.94 11.72 -43.70
CA LYS A 2 -12.15 11.14 -42.60
C LYS A 2 -13.10 10.38 -41.67
N SER A 3 -12.90 9.07 -41.49
CA SER A 3 -13.54 8.33 -40.40
C SER A 3 -12.87 8.72 -39.09
N VAL A 4 -13.58 9.52 -38.29
CA VAL A 4 -13.20 9.82 -36.91
C VAL A 4 -13.36 8.52 -36.12
N ASN A 5 -12.26 7.86 -35.82
CA ASN A 5 -12.23 6.73 -34.90
C ASN A 5 -12.43 7.32 -33.49
N ARG A 6 -13.70 7.42 -33.06
CA ARG A 6 -14.03 7.72 -31.66
C ARG A 6 -13.61 6.49 -30.86
N ASN A 7 -12.40 6.49 -30.32
CA ASN A 7 -12.14 5.74 -29.10
C ASN A 7 -13.15 6.25 -28.09
N THR A 8 -14.22 5.48 -27.87
CA THR A 8 -15.12 5.68 -26.74
C THR A 8 -14.26 5.58 -25.50
N GLU A 9 -13.87 6.73 -24.96
CA GLU A 9 -13.23 6.89 -23.67
C GLU A 9 -14.09 6.13 -22.67
N LYS A 10 -13.62 4.95 -22.26
CA LYS A 10 -14.36 4.08 -21.37
C LYS A 10 -14.44 4.81 -20.04
N ILE A 11 -15.60 5.36 -19.70
CA ILE A 11 -15.84 5.94 -18.38
C ILE A 11 -15.56 4.84 -17.35
N VAL A 12 -14.54 5.06 -16.51
CA VAL A 12 -14.12 4.10 -15.48
C VAL A 12 -14.67 4.61 -14.16
N ASP A 13 -15.61 3.87 -13.59
CA ASP A 13 -16.12 4.17 -12.26
C ASP A 13 -14.95 4.37 -11.28
N ILE A 14 -15.00 5.42 -10.46
CA ILE A 14 -13.92 5.73 -9.52
C ILE A 14 -13.69 4.61 -8.50
N ASN A 15 -14.72 3.83 -8.18
CA ASN A 15 -14.65 2.64 -7.36
C ASN A 15 -13.86 1.53 -8.07
N ASP A 16 -14.07 1.33 -9.37
CA ASP A 16 -13.32 0.37 -10.18
C ASP A 16 -11.85 0.78 -10.29
N LEU A 17 -11.58 2.08 -10.46
CA LEU A 17 -10.24 2.63 -10.44
C LEU A 17 -9.55 2.33 -9.10
N VAL A 18 -10.20 2.67 -7.99
CA VAL A 18 -9.68 2.45 -6.63
C VAL A 18 -9.41 0.96 -6.39
N LEU A 19 -10.33 0.09 -6.79
CA LEU A 19 -10.16 -1.35 -6.68
C LEU A 19 -8.96 -1.84 -7.51
N GLN A 20 -8.85 -1.37 -8.75
CA GLN A 20 -7.78 -1.76 -9.67
C GLN A 20 -6.39 -1.36 -9.14
N ILE A 21 -6.22 -0.12 -8.68
CA ILE A 21 -4.93 0.35 -8.15
C ILE A 21 -4.64 -0.28 -6.78
N THR A 22 -5.66 -0.55 -5.96
CA THR A 22 -5.50 -1.30 -4.71
C THR A 22 -5.01 -2.72 -4.98
N ALA A 23 -5.64 -3.43 -5.91
CA ALA A 23 -5.22 -4.79 -6.30
C ALA A 23 -3.76 -4.81 -6.78
N ARG A 24 -3.29 -3.76 -7.46
CA ARG A 24 -1.88 -3.64 -7.85
C ARG A 24 -0.96 -3.41 -6.66
N GLY A 25 -1.37 -2.59 -5.70
CA GLY A 25 -0.65 -2.36 -4.43
C GLY A 25 -0.49 -3.62 -3.59
N THR A 26 -1.49 -4.51 -3.60
CA THR A 26 -1.49 -5.75 -2.78
C THR A 26 -0.91 -6.96 -3.51
N LYS A 27 -0.86 -6.94 -4.85
CA LYS A 27 -0.33 -8.01 -5.69
C LYS A 27 1.02 -8.60 -5.24
N PRO A 28 2.01 -7.81 -4.76
CA PRO A 28 3.28 -8.37 -4.28
C PRO A 28 3.14 -9.53 -3.28
N LEU A 29 2.11 -9.53 -2.43
CA LEU A 29 1.86 -10.62 -1.47
C LEU A 29 1.56 -11.98 -2.12
N LEU A 30 1.22 -12.01 -3.40
CA LEU A 30 0.92 -13.24 -4.14
C LEU A 30 2.16 -13.85 -4.80
N HIS A 31 3.32 -13.18 -4.70
CA HIS A 31 4.55 -13.62 -5.34
C HIS A 31 5.45 -14.37 -4.37
N ASP A 32 5.74 -15.64 -4.67
CA ASP A 32 6.60 -16.50 -3.84
C ASP A 32 7.98 -15.89 -3.59
N ASP A 33 8.52 -15.12 -4.52
CA ASP A 33 9.85 -14.51 -4.38
C ASP A 33 9.91 -13.46 -3.26
N ILE A 34 8.79 -12.79 -2.97
CA ILE A 34 8.68 -11.90 -1.82
C ILE A 34 8.80 -12.73 -0.54
N TRP A 35 8.06 -13.83 -0.44
CA TRP A 35 8.06 -14.69 0.75
C TRP A 35 9.39 -15.43 0.95
N LYS A 36 10.06 -15.83 -0.13
CA LYS A 36 11.39 -16.44 -0.08
C LYS A 36 12.43 -15.51 0.53
N CYS A 37 12.30 -14.18 0.39
CA CYS A 37 13.18 -13.23 1.07
C CYS A 37 13.19 -13.47 2.59
N TYR A 38 12.03 -13.81 3.16
CA TYR A 38 11.81 -14.02 4.59
C TYR A 38 12.00 -15.48 5.05
N GLY A 39 12.52 -16.36 4.17
CA GLY A 39 12.83 -17.75 4.50
C GLY A 39 11.62 -18.70 4.43
N PHE A 40 10.53 -18.30 3.78
CA PHE A 40 9.44 -19.20 3.42
C PHE A 40 9.77 -19.96 2.14
N LYS A 41 9.21 -21.16 1.97
CA LYS A 41 9.34 -21.93 0.72
C LYS A 41 8.44 -21.37 -0.40
N LYS A 42 7.25 -20.92 -0.03
CA LYS A 42 6.20 -20.37 -0.89
C LYS A 42 5.29 -19.44 -0.09
N THR A 43 4.38 -18.76 -0.78
CA THR A 43 3.32 -17.94 -0.19
C THR A 43 2.49 -18.75 0.82
N PRO A 44 2.32 -18.28 2.07
CA PRO A 44 1.45 -18.92 3.06
C PRO A 44 -0.01 -18.96 2.59
N SER A 45 -0.67 -20.10 2.79
CA SER A 45 -2.05 -20.34 2.33
C SER A 45 -3.07 -20.40 3.48
N HIS A 46 -2.77 -19.74 4.60
CA HIS A 46 -3.63 -19.80 5.79
C HIS A 46 -4.94 -19.03 5.57
N LYS A 47 -6.08 -19.64 5.92
CA LYS A 47 -7.38 -18.97 5.90
C LYS A 47 -7.44 -17.89 7.01
N ASN A 48 -8.25 -16.85 6.85
CA ASN A 48 -8.39 -15.74 7.82
C ASN A 48 -8.68 -16.20 9.27
N ILE A 49 -9.35 -17.34 9.44
CA ILE A 49 -9.61 -17.92 10.76
C ILE A 49 -8.33 -18.36 11.49
N PHE A 50 -7.31 -18.81 10.76
CA PHE A 50 -6.01 -19.18 11.33
C PHE A 50 -5.29 -17.97 11.91
N PHE A 51 -5.31 -16.83 11.22
CA PHE A 51 -4.74 -15.58 11.75
C PHE A 51 -5.47 -15.09 12.99
N ARG A 52 -6.79 -15.31 13.09
CA ARG A 52 -7.58 -14.96 14.27
C ARG A 52 -7.26 -15.88 15.46
N LEU A 53 -7.20 -17.19 15.24
CA LEU A 53 -7.02 -18.18 16.30
C LEU A 53 -5.56 -18.33 16.76
N PHE A 54 -4.59 -18.09 15.86
CA PHE A 54 -3.17 -18.35 16.13
C PHE A 54 -2.29 -17.14 15.82
N ARG A 55 -2.70 -15.94 16.28
CA ARG A 55 -1.95 -14.68 16.08
C ARG A 55 -0.46 -14.79 16.38
N LYS A 56 -0.08 -15.43 17.50
CA LYS A 56 1.33 -15.60 17.90
C LYS A 56 2.13 -16.55 17.00
N LYS A 57 1.48 -17.53 16.37
CA LYS A 57 2.15 -18.45 15.42
C LYS A 57 2.37 -17.80 14.06
N CYS A 58 1.53 -16.83 13.70
CA CYS A 58 1.59 -16.12 12.42
C CYS A 58 2.29 -14.75 12.53
N SER A 59 2.98 -14.45 13.65
CA SER A 59 3.56 -13.12 13.88
C SER A 59 4.53 -12.69 12.78
N LEU A 60 5.38 -13.60 12.29
CA LEU A 60 6.29 -13.31 11.18
C LEU A 60 5.51 -12.94 9.91
N GLU A 61 4.50 -13.74 9.56
CA GLU A 61 3.66 -13.50 8.39
C GLU A 61 2.92 -12.16 8.49
N ASN A 62 2.37 -11.84 9.66
CA ASN A 62 1.70 -10.56 9.91
C ASN A 62 2.65 -9.38 9.73
N CYS A 63 3.89 -9.49 10.21
CA CYS A 63 4.92 -8.47 10.01
C CYS A 63 5.28 -8.32 8.53
N VAL A 64 5.47 -9.43 7.81
CA VAL A 64 5.75 -9.41 6.35
C VAL A 64 4.58 -8.77 5.59
N ILE A 65 3.36 -9.18 5.88
CA ILE A 65 2.15 -8.65 5.22
C ILE A 65 2.03 -7.14 5.48
N SER A 66 2.15 -6.71 6.73
CA SER A 66 2.09 -5.30 7.09
C SER A 66 3.13 -4.47 6.33
N GLU A 67 4.35 -4.96 6.23
CA GLU A 67 5.45 -4.24 5.59
C GLU A 67 5.27 -4.15 4.07
N VAL A 68 5.00 -5.29 3.43
CA VAL A 68 4.78 -5.36 1.98
C VAL A 68 3.58 -4.52 1.54
N LEU A 69 2.49 -4.52 2.34
CA LEU A 69 1.34 -3.66 2.08
C LEU A 69 1.66 -2.18 2.24
N THR A 70 2.42 -1.81 3.28
CA THR A 70 2.85 -0.41 3.48
C THR A 70 3.68 0.07 2.30
N MET A 71 4.66 -0.72 1.87
CA MET A 71 5.49 -0.41 0.69
C MET A 71 4.66 -0.27 -0.60
N GLY A 72 3.75 -1.22 -0.86
CA GLY A 72 2.87 -1.17 -2.03
C GLY A 72 1.93 0.04 -2.01
N LEU A 73 1.40 0.40 -0.84
CA LEU A 73 0.55 1.57 -0.66
C LEU A 73 1.31 2.88 -0.91
N ILE A 74 2.56 2.99 -0.45
CA ILE A 74 3.44 4.14 -0.72
C ILE A 74 3.63 4.33 -2.23
N ASP A 75 3.91 3.26 -2.98
CA ASP A 75 4.10 3.35 -4.42
C ASP A 75 2.81 3.79 -5.15
N VAL A 76 1.66 3.25 -4.72
CA VAL A 76 0.35 3.62 -5.28
C VAL A 76 0.06 5.10 -5.03
N ILE A 77 0.20 5.56 -3.79
CA ILE A 77 -0.01 6.95 -3.41
C ILE A 77 0.96 7.88 -4.13
N THR A 78 2.22 7.47 -4.29
CA THR A 78 3.22 8.21 -5.07
C THR A 78 2.81 8.33 -6.54
N GLY A 79 2.25 7.28 -7.13
CA GLY A 79 1.71 7.30 -8.48
C GLY A 79 0.52 8.26 -8.62
N ILE A 80 -0.42 8.22 -7.68
CA ILE A 80 -1.57 9.15 -7.63
C ILE A 80 -1.07 10.59 -7.51
N LYS A 81 -0.14 10.87 -6.59
CA LYS A 81 0.45 12.20 -6.38
C LYS A 81 1.08 12.76 -7.66
N LYS A 82 1.80 11.91 -8.42
CA LYS A 82 2.49 12.26 -9.67
C LYS A 82 1.55 12.42 -10.88
N SER A 83 0.26 12.10 -10.77
CA SER A 83 -0.70 12.24 -11.88
C SER A 83 -1.04 13.70 -12.19
N LYS A 84 -1.62 13.94 -13.37
CA LYS A 84 -2.15 15.25 -13.78
C LYS A 84 -3.53 15.60 -13.19
N GLU A 85 -4.09 14.73 -12.34
CA GLU A 85 -5.39 14.95 -11.72
C GLU A 85 -5.43 16.21 -10.83
N SER A 86 -6.65 16.72 -10.63
CA SER A 86 -6.89 17.82 -9.69
C SER A 86 -6.50 17.42 -8.27
N ARG A 87 -6.17 18.41 -7.41
CA ARG A 87 -5.84 18.16 -5.99
C ARG A 87 -6.94 17.39 -5.27
N VAL A 88 -8.21 17.72 -5.58
CA VAL A 88 -9.39 17.08 -5.02
C VAL A 88 -9.47 15.62 -5.45
N ASN A 89 -9.29 15.32 -6.74
CA ASN A 89 -9.33 13.94 -7.24
C ASN A 89 -8.18 13.11 -6.68
N LYS A 90 -6.97 13.67 -6.57
CA LYS A 90 -5.82 12.99 -5.94
C LYS A 90 -6.13 12.60 -4.49
N LEU A 91 -6.71 13.52 -3.72
CA LEU A 91 -7.10 13.26 -2.33
C LEU A 91 -8.15 12.16 -2.26
N LEU A 92 -9.22 12.29 -3.05
CA LEU A 92 -10.34 11.35 -3.04
C LEU A 92 -9.91 9.93 -3.46
N ILE A 93 -9.11 9.80 -4.52
CA ILE A 93 -8.57 8.50 -4.94
C ILE A 93 -7.63 7.92 -3.87
N SER A 94 -6.76 8.74 -3.28
CA SER A 94 -5.84 8.29 -2.22
C SER A 94 -6.60 7.77 -1.01
N LEU A 95 -7.67 8.48 -0.59
CA LEU A 95 -8.52 8.07 0.52
C LEU A 95 -9.29 6.78 0.20
N GLY A 96 -9.81 6.63 -1.01
CA GLY A 96 -10.45 5.39 -1.44
C GLY A 96 -9.50 4.20 -1.38
N VAL A 97 -8.26 4.36 -1.83
CA VAL A 97 -7.24 3.31 -1.72
C VAL A 97 -6.92 2.99 -0.26
N ILE A 98 -6.73 4.01 0.58
CA ILE A 98 -6.46 3.82 2.01
C ILE A 98 -7.63 3.08 2.68
N ASP A 99 -8.88 3.46 2.40
CA ASP A 99 -10.08 2.78 2.89
C ASP A 99 -10.07 1.30 2.50
N GLN A 100 -9.80 1.02 1.24
CA GLN A 100 -9.79 -0.35 0.74
C GLN A 100 -8.68 -1.19 1.40
N PHE A 101 -7.49 -0.63 1.60
CA PHE A 101 -6.42 -1.28 2.35
C PHE A 101 -6.83 -1.56 3.80
N ILE A 102 -7.37 -0.56 4.50
CA ILE A 102 -7.84 -0.69 5.89
C ILE A 102 -8.91 -1.78 5.98
N SER A 103 -9.91 -1.74 5.12
CA SER A 103 -11.01 -2.71 5.09
C SER A 103 -10.49 -4.14 4.89
N MET A 104 -9.52 -4.33 3.99
CA MET A 104 -8.88 -5.61 3.74
C MET A 104 -8.04 -6.10 4.92
N THR A 105 -7.36 -5.21 5.65
CA THR A 105 -6.39 -5.61 6.68
C THR A 105 -6.89 -5.50 8.12
N LYS A 106 -8.08 -4.93 8.38
CA LYS A 106 -8.58 -4.63 9.74
C LYS A 106 -8.61 -5.82 10.71
N HIS A 107 -8.66 -7.04 10.19
CA HIS A 107 -8.64 -8.27 10.99
C HIS A 107 -7.23 -8.66 11.48
N MET A 108 -6.19 -8.11 10.85
CA MET A 108 -4.78 -8.36 11.12
C MET A 108 -4.08 -7.15 11.76
N ILE A 109 -4.40 -5.94 11.29
CA ILE A 109 -3.75 -4.68 11.63
C ILE A 109 -4.85 -3.69 12.01
N ALA A 110 -4.71 -3.03 13.17
CA ALA A 110 -5.63 -1.96 13.53
C ALA A 110 -5.54 -0.82 12.51
N PRO A 111 -6.67 -0.21 12.07
CA PRO A 111 -6.68 0.85 11.06
C PRO A 111 -5.70 1.99 11.34
N ASP A 112 -5.72 2.53 12.57
CA ASP A 112 -4.82 3.61 12.97
C ASP A 112 -3.34 3.21 12.89
N HIS A 113 -3.00 1.98 13.27
CA HIS A 113 -1.62 1.49 13.15
C HIS A 113 -1.16 1.39 11.69
N LEU A 114 -2.06 1.05 10.76
CA LEU A 114 -1.73 1.02 9.33
C LEU A 114 -1.49 2.44 8.82
N LEU A 115 -2.35 3.39 9.19
CA LEU A 115 -2.20 4.77 8.74
C LEU A 115 -0.95 5.45 9.33
N GLU A 116 -0.69 5.30 10.64
CA GLU A 116 0.54 5.79 11.27
C GLU A 116 1.78 5.19 10.61
N SER A 117 1.73 3.87 10.35
CA SER A 117 2.79 3.18 9.63
C SER A 117 2.99 3.75 8.24
N LEU A 118 1.92 4.02 7.49
CA LEU A 118 1.98 4.64 6.17
C LEU A 118 2.64 6.02 6.25
N LEU A 119 2.12 6.92 7.08
CA LEU A 119 2.58 8.31 7.13
C LEU A 119 4.07 8.40 7.52
N TYR A 120 4.47 7.66 8.55
CA TYR A 120 5.85 7.69 9.03
C TYR A 120 6.84 7.04 8.04
N THR A 121 6.42 5.94 7.40
CA THR A 121 7.25 5.28 6.37
C THR A 121 7.34 6.14 5.11
N TYR A 122 6.26 6.85 4.75
CA TYR A 122 6.22 7.77 3.61
C TYR A 122 7.14 8.98 3.81
N GLU A 123 7.12 9.59 5.00
CA GLU A 123 8.04 10.68 5.36
C GLU A 123 9.50 10.23 5.27
N SER A 124 9.82 9.05 5.80
CA SER A 124 11.15 8.45 5.70
C SER A 124 11.55 8.14 4.25
N TYR A 125 10.59 7.71 3.43
CA TYR A 125 10.79 7.47 2.00
C TYR A 125 11.12 8.76 1.24
N LEU A 126 10.43 9.87 1.53
CA LEU A 126 10.70 11.18 0.93
C LEU A 126 12.07 11.75 1.34
N ALA A 127 12.52 11.49 2.56
CA ALA A 127 13.83 11.93 3.05
C ALA A 127 15.00 11.23 2.35
N THR A 128 14.76 10.25 1.46
CA THR A 128 15.75 9.43 0.74
C THR A 128 16.68 8.59 1.61
N ASP A 129 16.59 8.72 2.94
CA ASP A 129 17.42 7.97 3.88
C ASP A 129 16.88 6.55 4.07
N LYS A 130 17.35 5.64 3.22
CA LYS A 130 17.05 4.20 3.32
C LYS A 130 17.44 3.61 4.68
N ARG A 131 18.37 4.23 5.43
CA ARG A 131 18.75 3.77 6.78
C ARG A 131 17.62 4.04 7.79
N ASN A 132 16.88 5.14 7.62
CA ASN A 132 15.71 5.46 8.45
C ASN A 132 14.51 4.55 8.16
N LEU A 133 14.34 4.14 6.89
CA LEU A 133 13.39 3.08 6.53
C LEU A 133 13.72 1.77 7.27
N TYR A 134 14.99 1.37 7.27
CA TYR A 134 15.41 0.15 7.94
C TYR A 134 15.23 0.21 9.46
N SER A 135 15.58 1.34 10.11
CA SER A 135 15.43 1.51 11.56
C SER A 135 13.96 1.49 12.02
N LEU A 136 13.05 2.02 11.21
CA LEU A 136 11.61 1.95 11.45
C LEU A 136 11.08 0.51 11.40
N ILE A 137 11.49 -0.23 10.38
CA ILE A 137 11.07 -1.62 10.17
C ILE A 137 11.58 -2.50 11.33
N VAL A 138 12.82 -2.27 11.77
CA VAL A 138 13.42 -2.86 12.98
C VAL A 138 12.55 -2.56 14.22
N TYR A 139 12.19 -1.30 14.44
CA TYR A 139 11.39 -0.89 15.61
C TYR A 139 10.01 -1.57 15.64
N LYS A 140 9.29 -1.58 14.51
CA LYS A 140 7.95 -2.17 14.39
C LYS A 140 7.92 -3.69 14.67
N ALA A 141 9.01 -4.39 14.36
CA ALA A 141 9.08 -5.85 14.47
C ALA A 141 9.70 -6.35 15.79
N LYS A 142 10.58 -5.56 16.43
CA LYS A 142 11.37 -5.97 17.60
C LYS A 142 10.54 -6.51 18.76
N ASN A 143 9.37 -5.92 19.01
CA ASN A 143 8.49 -6.30 20.13
C ASN A 143 7.39 -7.30 19.73
N LYS A 144 7.31 -7.69 18.44
CA LYS A 144 6.26 -8.59 17.92
C LYS A 144 6.79 -9.99 17.60
N LEU A 145 8.10 -10.11 17.37
CA LEU A 145 8.75 -11.34 16.92
C LEU A 145 9.69 -11.90 17.99
N ASN A 146 9.79 -13.22 18.06
CA ASN A 146 10.89 -13.86 18.79
C ASN A 146 12.22 -13.61 18.06
N LYS A 147 13.36 -13.87 18.72
CA LYS A 147 14.71 -13.61 18.16
C LYS A 147 14.93 -14.24 16.78
N LYS A 148 14.45 -15.48 16.57
CA LYS A 148 14.64 -16.23 15.31
C LYS A 148 13.83 -15.60 14.17
N ASP A 149 12.57 -15.31 14.40
CA ASP A 149 11.69 -14.73 13.40
C ASP A 149 12.04 -13.26 13.13
N PHE A 150 12.51 -12.54 14.16
CA PHE A 150 13.03 -11.19 14.01
C PHE A 150 14.25 -11.15 13.08
N ALA A 151 15.21 -12.07 13.25
CA ALA A 151 16.37 -12.16 12.37
C ALA A 151 15.97 -12.47 10.91
N LYS A 152 15.02 -13.39 10.70
CA LYS A 152 14.46 -13.68 9.37
C LYS A 152 13.77 -12.45 8.75
N PHE A 153 13.00 -11.72 9.56
CA PHE A 153 12.30 -10.52 9.12
C PHE A 153 13.27 -9.43 8.67
N LEU A 154 14.32 -9.18 9.44
CA LEU A 154 15.35 -8.20 9.08
C LEU A 154 16.08 -8.59 7.80
N ALA A 155 16.60 -9.82 7.72
CA ALA A 155 17.31 -10.30 6.55
C ALA A 155 16.43 -10.29 5.29
N GLY A 156 15.15 -10.64 5.43
CA GLY A 156 14.20 -10.60 4.32
C GLY A 156 13.87 -9.18 3.86
N THR A 157 13.70 -8.25 4.79
CA THR A 157 13.45 -6.85 4.46
C THR A 157 14.66 -6.23 3.76
N GLU A 158 15.86 -6.49 4.26
CA GLU A 158 17.10 -6.01 3.62
C GLU A 158 17.22 -6.54 2.18
N LYS A 159 16.97 -7.84 1.97
CA LYS A 159 16.93 -8.43 0.63
C LYS A 159 15.88 -7.76 -0.26
N LEU A 160 14.67 -7.56 0.27
CA LEU A 160 13.58 -6.94 -0.46
C LEU A 160 13.91 -5.52 -0.91
N LEU A 161 14.49 -4.71 -0.02
CA LEU A 161 14.92 -3.34 -0.31
C LEU A 161 16.10 -3.28 -1.31
N LYS A 162 16.94 -4.31 -1.36
CA LYS A 162 18.04 -4.45 -2.32
C LYS A 162 17.59 -4.88 -3.72
N LEU A 163 16.44 -5.55 -3.86
CA LEU A 163 15.93 -6.04 -5.15
C LEU A 163 15.46 -4.93 -6.11
N LYS A 164 15.60 -3.65 -5.75
CA LYS A 164 14.89 -2.54 -6.40
C LYS A 164 15.81 -1.41 -6.89
N PRO A 165 16.01 -1.29 -8.21
CA PRO A 165 16.95 -0.30 -8.79
C PRO A 165 16.36 1.10 -9.06
N ASN A 166 15.03 1.32 -9.02
CA ASN A 166 14.41 2.50 -9.68
C ASN A 166 13.59 3.44 -8.77
N GLY A 167 13.85 3.50 -7.46
CA GLY A 167 13.23 4.48 -6.56
C GLY A 167 11.79 4.18 -6.09
N ASP A 168 11.09 3.20 -6.66
CA ASP A 168 9.84 2.62 -6.12
C ASP A 168 10.12 1.34 -5.31
N PHE A 169 9.24 0.95 -4.38
CA PHE A 169 9.42 -0.24 -3.52
C PHE A 169 9.03 -1.55 -4.17
N LEU A 170 7.79 -1.74 -4.62
CA LEU A 170 7.20 -3.01 -5.05
C LEU A 170 6.40 -2.85 -6.34
N VAL A 171 5.73 -1.71 -6.51
CA VAL A 171 4.88 -1.37 -7.65
C VAL A 171 5.47 -0.17 -8.38
N LYS A 172 5.45 -0.17 -9.72
CA LYS A 172 5.93 0.99 -10.50
C LYS A 172 4.94 2.15 -10.36
N SER A 173 5.32 3.21 -9.68
CA SER A 173 4.46 4.39 -9.47
C SER A 173 4.08 5.06 -10.79
N SER A 174 4.94 4.98 -11.82
CA SER A 174 4.63 5.46 -13.17
C SER A 174 3.44 4.76 -13.82
N LYS A 175 3.28 3.44 -13.60
CA LYS A 175 2.14 2.68 -14.12
C LYS A 175 0.84 3.05 -13.39
N ILE A 176 0.93 3.32 -12.08
CA ILE A 176 -0.23 3.80 -11.31
C ILE A 176 -0.65 5.18 -11.81
N ARG A 177 0.32 6.08 -12.04
CA ARG A 177 0.08 7.39 -12.65
C ARG A 177 -0.67 7.27 -13.98
N GLU A 178 -0.19 6.44 -14.90
CA GLU A 178 -0.82 6.21 -16.20
C GLU A 178 -2.27 5.70 -16.09
N ILE A 179 -2.54 4.79 -15.16
CA ILE A 179 -3.90 4.28 -14.91
C ILE A 179 -4.82 5.40 -14.40
N VAL A 180 -4.33 6.21 -13.47
CA VAL A 180 -5.10 7.33 -12.91
C VAL A 180 -5.40 8.38 -13.99
N GLU A 181 -4.43 8.68 -14.85
CA GLU A 181 -4.59 9.67 -15.94
C GLU A 181 -5.52 9.19 -17.05
N ASN A 182 -5.57 7.88 -17.33
CA ASN A 182 -6.40 7.29 -18.39
C ASN A 182 -7.81 6.89 -17.92
N SER A 183 -8.22 7.31 -16.73
CA SER A 183 -9.54 6.97 -16.16
C SER A 183 -10.47 8.19 -16.12
N PHE A 184 -11.65 8.04 -16.70
CA PHE A 184 -12.71 9.05 -16.66
C PHE A 184 -13.64 8.78 -15.48
N LYS A 185 -13.76 9.74 -14.55
CA LYS A 185 -14.40 9.55 -13.24
C LYS A 185 -15.70 10.34 -13.18
N GLU A 186 -16.85 9.67 -13.21
CA GLU A 186 -18.17 10.34 -13.15
C GLU A 186 -18.94 10.06 -11.84
N ASN A 187 -18.69 8.92 -11.19
CA ASN A 187 -19.46 8.48 -10.03
C ASN A 187 -18.86 8.93 -8.69
N LYS A 188 -19.70 9.01 -7.65
CA LYS A 188 -19.25 9.23 -6.26
C LYS A 188 -18.52 7.98 -5.76
N LEU A 189 -17.37 8.19 -5.11
CA LEU A 189 -16.61 7.12 -4.48
C LEU A 189 -17.35 6.59 -3.24
N ASN A 190 -17.46 5.27 -3.14
CA ASN A 190 -17.95 4.59 -1.95
C ASN A 190 -16.80 4.49 -0.94
N ILE A 191 -17.04 5.02 0.27
CA ILE A 191 -16.07 5.00 1.36
C ILE A 191 -16.73 4.30 2.54
N SER A 192 -16.02 3.33 3.12
CA SER A 192 -16.45 2.53 4.26
C SER A 192 -16.12 3.17 5.60
N MET A 193 -15.16 4.11 5.63
CA MET A 193 -14.80 4.88 6.81
C MET A 193 -15.99 5.63 7.38
N SER A 194 -16.03 5.76 8.71
CA SER A 194 -16.92 6.72 9.38
C SER A 194 -16.56 8.15 8.98
N LYS A 195 -17.48 9.09 9.23
CA LYS A 195 -17.25 10.52 8.97
C LYS A 195 -16.02 11.05 9.72
N ASP A 196 -15.86 10.66 10.98
CA ASP A 196 -14.75 11.10 11.83
C ASP A 196 -13.40 10.55 11.34
N GLU A 197 -13.36 9.28 10.93
CA GLU A 197 -12.18 8.67 10.32
C GLU A 197 -11.84 9.34 8.99
N PHE A 198 -12.84 9.60 8.15
CA PHE A 198 -12.66 10.27 6.88
C PHE A 198 -12.07 11.68 7.07
N GLU A 199 -12.60 12.47 8.01
CA GLU A 199 -12.08 13.82 8.30
C GLU A 199 -10.64 13.76 8.83
N LYS A 200 -10.37 12.90 9.82
CA LYS A 200 -9.03 12.69 10.40
C LYS A 200 -8.02 12.30 9.33
N TYR A 201 -8.35 11.30 8.51
CA TYR A 201 -7.42 10.75 7.53
C TYR A 201 -7.25 11.68 6.33
N SER A 202 -8.31 12.39 5.93
CA SER A 202 -8.24 13.45 4.93
C SER A 202 -7.24 14.53 5.30
N SER A 203 -7.28 15.02 6.56
CA SER A 203 -6.33 16.04 7.04
C SER A 203 -4.88 15.53 6.94
N LEU A 204 -4.63 14.33 7.49
CA LEU A 204 -3.30 13.74 7.52
C LEU A 204 -2.72 13.48 6.12
N VAL A 205 -3.52 12.93 5.21
CA VAL A 205 -3.09 12.65 3.83
C VAL A 205 -2.84 13.96 3.08
N LYS A 206 -3.71 14.96 3.25
CA LYS A 206 -3.55 16.27 2.61
C LYS A 206 -2.27 16.96 3.06
N GLU A 207 -1.99 16.95 4.37
CA GLU A 207 -0.83 17.62 4.95
C GLU A 207 0.49 16.91 4.66
N LYS A 208 0.53 15.59 4.89
CA LYS A 208 1.80 14.84 4.91
C LYS A 208 2.17 14.16 3.60
N ILE A 209 1.19 13.94 2.72
CA ILE A 209 1.39 13.16 1.50
C ILE A 209 1.19 14.03 0.27
N LEU A 210 0.04 14.67 0.17
CA LEU A 210 -0.34 15.49 -0.99
C LEU A 210 0.05 16.95 -0.85
N THR A 211 1.03 17.26 0.00
CA THR A 211 1.62 18.60 0.14
C THR A 211 2.02 19.09 -1.25
N ILE A 212 1.38 20.19 -1.69
CA ILE A 212 1.71 20.97 -2.88
C ILE A 212 1.89 22.42 -2.43
#